data_AF-A0A0S2K4P0-F1
#
_entry.id   AF-A0A0S2K4P0-F1
#
_cell.length_a   1.000
_cell.length_b   1.000
_cell.length_c   1.000
_cell.angle_alpha   90.00
_cell.angle_beta   90.00
_cell.angle_gamma   90.00
#
_symmetry.space_group_name_H-M   'P 1'
#
loop_
_entity.id
_entity.type
_entity.pdbx_description
1 polymer ?
#
loop_
_entity_poly.entity_id
_entity_poly.type
_entity_poly.pdbx_seq_one_letter_code
_entity_poly.pdbx_strand_id
1 'polypeptide(L)'
;MTLTEQQHTELAEYLAHLRIKADIDLIKDYPHFSGKPYPLGRCKEIRNAVFKVLKKELASNSHQALSPLITKLQAGHEIKQVWGSLRDEYFQNAMIVDDLYIDVANDTVNPNKPRVEITPVANSGFSAITSFEQFCTIAKRYWQVTLYRNDVFPALAPYFPIVCIGENNSCWFGAATNEMLELAMSSEFNQSKHILSLLPPCPEQAINKWRSLTICDTESLLQKTGLPEQFIEQYKNKAKDLKQRDSIVSSFFKLPAAITL
;
A
#
# COMPACT_ATOMS: atom_id res chain seq x y z
N MET A 1 -0.42 22.06 -18.08
CA MET A 1 0.76 22.90 -18.35
C MET A 1 1.97 22.01 -18.12
N THR A 2 2.74 21.73 -19.16
CA THR A 2 3.97 20.94 -19.07
C THR A 2 5.05 21.77 -18.39
N LEU A 3 5.81 21.17 -17.46
CA LEU A 3 6.98 21.82 -16.85
C LEU A 3 8.02 22.12 -17.93
N THR A 4 8.66 23.28 -17.87
CA THR A 4 9.90 23.48 -18.63
C THR A 4 11.02 22.60 -18.05
N GLU A 5 12.08 22.36 -18.81
CA GLU A 5 13.24 21.59 -18.33
C GLU A 5 13.82 22.20 -17.06
N GLN A 6 13.99 23.53 -17.03
CA GLN A 6 14.45 24.26 -15.85
C GLN A 6 13.51 24.06 -14.65
N GLN A 7 12.20 24.23 -14.84
CA GLN A 7 11.22 24.03 -13.76
C GLN A 7 11.24 22.60 -13.23
N HIS A 8 11.44 21.62 -14.11
CA HIS A 8 11.56 20.22 -13.73
C HIS A 8 12.79 19.98 -12.87
N THR A 9 13.97 20.43 -13.32
CA THR A 9 15.23 20.29 -12.58
C THR A 9 15.15 20.97 -11.21
N GLU A 10 14.75 22.25 -11.17
CA GLU A 10 14.66 23.00 -9.92
C GLU A 10 13.68 22.35 -8.93
N LEU A 11 12.52 21.89 -9.41
CA LEU A 11 11.55 21.20 -8.57
C LEU A 11 12.08 19.86 -8.05
N ALA A 12 12.72 19.05 -8.91
CA ALA A 12 13.28 17.77 -8.52
C ALA A 12 14.38 17.91 -7.47
N GLU A 13 15.30 18.86 -7.65
CA GLU A 13 16.37 19.17 -6.70
C GLU A 13 15.80 19.65 -5.36
N TYR A 14 14.82 20.54 -5.40
CA TYR A 14 14.22 21.06 -4.18
C TYR A 14 13.43 19.98 -3.42
N LEU A 15 12.70 19.10 -4.12
CA LEU A 15 12.04 17.95 -3.49
C LEU A 15 13.07 16.95 -2.92
N ALA A 16 14.22 16.76 -3.57
CA ALA A 16 15.31 15.94 -3.04
C ALA A 16 15.90 16.56 -1.76
N HIS A 17 15.97 17.89 -1.68
CA HIS A 17 16.35 18.61 -0.44
C HIS A 17 15.32 18.41 0.67
N LEU A 18 14.01 18.51 0.37
CA LEU A 18 12.96 18.22 1.36
C LEU A 18 13.03 16.78 1.84
N ARG A 19 13.38 15.84 0.96
CA ARG A 19 13.65 14.46 1.34
C ARG A 19 14.84 14.34 2.28
N ILE A 20 15.96 15.01 2.04
CA ILE A 20 17.10 14.98 2.97
C ILE A 20 16.67 15.39 4.38
N LYS A 21 15.82 16.43 4.51
CA LYS A 21 15.27 16.84 5.81
C LYS A 21 14.44 15.73 6.47
N ALA A 22 13.62 15.01 5.68
CA ALA A 22 12.82 13.90 6.17
C ALA A 22 13.69 12.69 6.57
N ASP A 23 14.73 12.39 5.79
CA ASP A 23 15.60 11.23 5.98
C ASP A 23 16.36 11.28 7.33
N ILE A 24 16.66 12.47 7.86
CA ILE A 24 17.33 12.67 9.16
C ILE A 24 16.59 11.99 10.31
N ASP A 25 15.25 12.05 10.29
CA ASP A 25 14.41 11.44 11.31
C ASP A 25 14.09 9.99 10.93
N LEU A 26 13.75 9.75 9.66
CA LEU A 26 13.35 8.42 9.19
C LEU A 26 14.45 7.36 9.34
N ILE A 27 15.72 7.70 9.16
CA ILE A 27 16.81 6.72 9.32
C ILE A 27 16.94 6.22 10.77
N LYS A 28 16.55 7.05 11.75
CA LYS A 28 16.57 6.68 13.18
C LYS A 28 15.40 5.77 13.51
N ASP A 29 14.22 6.11 13.00
CA ASP A 29 12.97 5.38 13.30
C ASP A 29 12.86 4.08 12.49
N TYR A 30 13.45 4.05 11.28
CA TYR A 30 13.31 2.96 10.31
C TYR A 30 14.66 2.56 9.68
N PRO A 31 15.66 2.14 10.46
CA PRO A 31 17.01 1.88 9.96
C PRO A 31 17.06 0.70 8.98
N HIS A 32 16.15 -0.27 9.11
CA HIS A 32 16.08 -1.46 8.26
C HIS A 32 14.63 -1.84 7.93
N PHE A 33 14.44 -2.55 6.82
CA PHE A 33 13.18 -3.19 6.43
C PHE A 33 13.46 -4.53 5.72
N SER A 34 12.91 -5.62 6.25
CA SER A 34 13.11 -6.97 5.68
C SER A 34 14.58 -7.30 5.37
N GLY A 35 15.46 -6.99 6.33
CA GLY A 35 16.91 -7.19 6.21
C GLY A 35 17.65 -6.18 5.31
N LYS A 36 16.95 -5.27 4.63
CA LYS A 36 17.55 -4.23 3.79
C LYS A 36 17.76 -2.93 4.59
N PRO A 37 18.86 -2.19 4.37
CA PRO A 37 19.06 -0.91 5.01
C PRO A 37 18.14 0.16 4.41
N TYR A 38 17.86 1.20 5.19
CA TYR A 38 17.25 2.43 4.69
C TYR A 38 18.02 2.97 3.47
N PRO A 39 17.35 3.45 2.39
CA PRO A 39 15.92 3.72 2.26
C PRO A 39 15.09 2.58 1.65
N LEU A 40 15.68 1.39 1.46
CA LEU A 40 15.05 0.33 0.68
C LEU A 40 13.72 -0.15 1.30
N GLY A 41 12.67 -0.20 0.48
CA GLY A 41 11.33 -0.59 0.90
C GLY A 41 10.55 0.43 1.74
N ARG A 42 11.07 1.67 1.91
CA ARG A 42 10.45 2.71 2.76
C ARG A 42 9.74 3.82 1.98
N CYS A 43 9.21 3.51 0.80
CA CYS A 43 8.57 4.52 -0.06
C CYS A 43 7.36 5.20 0.59
N LYS A 44 6.59 4.47 1.42
CA LYS A 44 5.43 5.03 2.14
C LYS A 44 5.87 6.06 3.18
N GLU A 45 6.83 5.70 4.01
CA GLU A 45 7.36 6.53 5.09
C GLU A 45 8.02 7.80 4.51
N ILE A 46 8.85 7.64 3.48
CA ILE A 46 9.50 8.76 2.78
C ILE A 46 8.44 9.68 2.15
N ARG A 47 7.50 9.14 1.38
CA ARG A 47 6.42 9.94 0.76
C ARG A 47 5.62 10.71 1.81
N ASN A 48 5.29 10.09 2.94
CA ASN A 48 4.52 10.73 4.00
C ASN A 48 5.28 11.87 4.68
N ALA A 49 6.55 11.63 5.01
CA ALA A 49 7.39 12.62 5.67
C ALA A 49 7.67 13.82 4.74
N VAL A 50 8.03 13.56 3.47
CA VAL A 50 8.24 14.62 2.48
C VAL A 50 6.96 15.41 2.23
N PHE A 51 5.81 14.75 2.12
CA PHE A 51 4.52 15.45 1.98
C PHE A 51 4.23 16.39 3.16
N LYS A 52 4.53 15.98 4.40
CA LYS A 52 4.37 16.82 5.59
C LYS A 52 5.28 18.05 5.54
N VAL A 53 6.55 17.87 5.17
CA VAL A 53 7.50 18.97 5.01
C VAL A 53 7.07 19.91 3.88
N LEU A 54 6.70 19.35 2.71
CA LEU A 54 6.24 20.10 1.54
C LEU A 54 5.02 20.97 1.87
N LYS A 55 4.01 20.43 2.57
CA LYS A 55 2.84 21.21 2.99
C LYS A 55 3.20 22.38 3.90
N LYS A 56 4.20 22.22 4.77
CA LYS A 56 4.69 23.32 5.62
C LYS A 56 5.37 24.39 4.78
N GLU A 57 6.27 24.01 3.87
CA GLU A 57 7.00 24.96 2.99
C GLU A 57 6.03 25.75 2.10
N LEU A 58 5.01 25.08 1.54
CA LEU A 58 3.96 25.72 0.73
C LEU A 58 3.15 26.77 1.52
N ALA A 59 3.00 26.60 2.84
CA ALA A 59 2.21 27.48 3.68
C ALA A 59 2.98 28.68 4.28
N SER A 60 4.29 28.54 4.55
CA SER A 60 5.03 29.53 5.37
C SER A 60 5.97 30.46 4.61
N ASN A 61 6.66 30.00 3.57
CA ASN A 61 7.49 30.82 2.69
C ASN A 61 7.92 29.98 1.47
N SER A 62 7.07 29.96 0.44
CA SER A 62 7.26 29.08 -0.70
C SER A 62 8.53 29.42 -1.49
N HIS A 63 9.45 28.46 -1.58
CA HIS A 63 10.64 28.57 -2.43
C HIS A 63 10.24 28.64 -3.91
N GLN A 64 11.00 29.40 -4.72
CA GLN A 64 10.69 29.61 -6.16
C GLN A 64 10.56 28.29 -6.94
N ALA A 65 11.37 27.28 -6.60
CA ALA A 65 11.30 25.94 -7.20
C ALA A 65 9.94 25.25 -7.04
N LEU A 66 9.13 25.65 -6.05
CA LEU A 66 7.77 25.13 -5.85
C LEU A 66 6.72 25.86 -6.70
N SER A 67 7.09 26.90 -7.46
CA SER A 67 6.16 27.68 -8.28
C SER A 67 5.25 26.84 -9.18
N PRO A 68 5.71 25.74 -9.83
CA PRO A 68 4.80 24.94 -10.65
C PRO A 68 3.70 24.25 -9.83
N LEU A 69 4.03 23.77 -8.62
CA LEU A 69 3.04 23.19 -7.71
C LEU A 69 2.08 24.25 -7.19
N ILE A 70 2.58 25.44 -6.85
CA ILE A 70 1.76 26.56 -6.38
C ILE A 70 0.75 26.97 -7.45
N THR A 71 1.17 27.10 -8.71
CA THR A 71 0.27 27.41 -9.82
C THR A 71 -0.85 26.37 -9.95
N LYS A 72 -0.53 25.08 -9.83
CA LYS A 72 -1.54 24.00 -9.86
C LYS A 72 -2.50 24.10 -8.67
N LEU A 73 -2.00 24.38 -7.47
CA LEU A 73 -2.82 24.55 -6.27
C LEU A 73 -3.75 25.77 -6.38
N GLN A 74 -3.26 26.88 -6.93
CA GLN A 74 -4.06 28.08 -7.19
C GLN A 74 -5.15 27.84 -8.25
N ALA A 75 -4.93 26.92 -9.18
CA ALA A 75 -5.94 26.45 -10.13
C ALA A 75 -6.96 25.46 -9.52
N GLY A 76 -6.88 25.18 -8.22
CA GLY A 76 -7.81 24.33 -7.49
C GLY A 76 -7.45 22.84 -7.49
N HIS A 77 -6.27 22.47 -7.98
CA HIS A 77 -5.78 21.10 -7.86
C HIS A 77 -5.27 20.82 -6.43
N GLU A 78 -5.22 19.55 -6.06
CA GLU A 78 -4.72 19.12 -4.75
C GLU A 78 -3.52 18.17 -4.93
N ILE A 79 -2.62 18.17 -3.95
CA ILE A 79 -1.58 17.15 -3.87
C ILE A 79 -2.16 15.89 -3.23
N LYS A 80 -2.42 14.89 -4.06
CA LYS A 80 -2.95 13.60 -3.65
C LYS A 80 -1.82 12.65 -3.33
N GLN A 81 -1.93 12.01 -2.18
CA GLN A 81 -1.07 10.92 -1.77
C GLN A 81 -1.64 9.60 -2.32
N VAL A 82 -0.87 8.86 -3.11
CA VAL A 82 -1.37 7.68 -3.83
C VAL A 82 -0.55 6.42 -3.54
N TRP A 83 -1.20 5.27 -3.62
CA TRP A 83 -0.60 3.94 -3.64
C TRP A 83 -1.17 3.14 -4.82
N GLY A 84 -0.33 2.40 -5.52
CA GLY A 84 -0.78 1.68 -6.72
C GLY A 84 0.30 0.83 -7.38
N SER A 85 -0.01 0.40 -8.61
CA SER A 85 0.91 -0.33 -9.49
C SER A 85 1.84 0.66 -10.19
N LEU A 86 3.12 0.35 -10.22
CA LEU A 86 4.08 1.01 -11.10
C LEU A 86 4.55 -0.01 -12.15
N ARG A 87 4.03 0.14 -13.37
CA ARG A 87 4.31 -0.72 -14.54
C ARG A 87 4.02 -2.21 -14.32
N ASP A 88 3.14 -2.54 -13.37
CA ASP A 88 2.84 -3.91 -12.91
C ASP A 88 4.07 -4.71 -12.44
N GLU A 89 5.12 -3.98 -12.03
CA GLU A 89 6.35 -4.56 -11.48
C GLU A 89 6.44 -4.36 -9.98
N TYR A 90 5.98 -3.21 -9.48
CA TYR A 90 6.14 -2.79 -8.10
C TYR A 90 4.86 -2.17 -7.54
N PHE A 91 4.68 -2.28 -6.24
CA PHE A 91 3.77 -1.40 -5.51
C PHE A 91 4.49 -0.11 -5.19
N GLN A 92 3.88 1.05 -5.52
CA GLN A 92 4.52 2.33 -5.28
C GLN A 92 3.65 3.33 -4.52
N ASN A 93 4.31 4.09 -3.65
CA ASN A 93 3.74 5.25 -2.97
C ASN A 93 4.28 6.52 -3.61
N ALA A 94 3.39 7.38 -4.11
CA ALA A 94 3.76 8.61 -4.79
C ALA A 94 2.82 9.76 -4.41
N MET A 95 3.05 10.92 -5.02
CA MET A 95 2.13 12.05 -5.02
C MET A 95 1.66 12.33 -6.45
N ILE A 96 0.41 12.77 -6.60
CA ILE A 96 -0.13 13.26 -7.87
C ILE A 96 -0.68 14.67 -7.66
N VAL A 97 -0.31 15.57 -8.58
CA VAL A 97 -0.86 16.94 -8.65
C VAL A 97 -1.30 17.18 -10.08
N ASP A 98 -2.62 17.21 -10.31
CA ASP A 98 -3.19 17.26 -11.67
C ASP A 98 -2.64 16.14 -12.58
N ASP A 99 -1.91 16.49 -13.63
CA ASP A 99 -1.27 15.59 -14.60
C ASP A 99 0.15 15.17 -14.21
N LEU A 100 0.65 15.59 -13.04
CA LEU A 100 2.02 15.36 -12.61
C LEU A 100 2.11 14.20 -11.60
N TYR A 101 2.87 13.17 -11.96
CA TYR A 101 3.32 12.12 -11.06
C TYR A 101 4.64 12.53 -10.41
N ILE A 102 4.70 12.46 -9.07
CA ILE A 102 5.85 12.85 -8.27
C ILE A 102 6.18 11.71 -7.32
N ASP A 103 7.30 11.05 -7.56
CA ASP A 103 7.84 10.00 -6.72
C ASP A 103 9.11 10.49 -6.02
N VAL A 104 8.98 10.77 -4.72
CA VAL A 104 10.09 11.22 -3.88
C VAL A 104 10.89 10.07 -3.27
N ALA A 105 10.61 8.84 -3.69
CA ALA A 105 11.18 7.60 -3.17
C ALA A 105 11.58 6.63 -4.30
N ASN A 106 11.96 7.16 -5.46
CA ASN A 106 12.20 6.37 -6.68
C ASN A 106 13.41 5.40 -6.57
N ASP A 107 14.34 5.69 -5.66
CA ASP A 107 15.52 4.86 -5.35
C ASP A 107 15.26 3.76 -4.30
N THR A 108 14.05 3.65 -3.75
CA THR A 108 13.74 2.69 -2.67
C THR A 108 13.59 1.25 -3.12
N VAL A 109 13.54 1.01 -4.43
CA VAL A 109 13.61 -0.33 -5.03
C VAL A 109 14.97 -0.56 -5.68
N ASN A 110 15.50 0.45 -6.39
CA ASN A 110 16.80 0.42 -7.03
C ASN A 110 17.62 1.64 -6.57
N PRO A 111 18.64 1.46 -5.72
CA PRO A 111 19.40 2.58 -5.15
C PRO A 111 20.23 3.37 -6.18
N ASN A 112 20.37 2.88 -7.41
CA ASN A 112 21.07 3.57 -8.49
C ASN A 112 20.19 4.59 -9.23
N LYS A 113 18.89 4.66 -8.92
CA LYS A 113 17.98 5.65 -9.50
C LYS A 113 18.11 7.02 -8.80
N PRO A 114 17.71 8.12 -9.47
CA PRO A 114 17.52 9.39 -8.79
C PRO A 114 16.53 9.26 -7.62
N ARG A 115 16.76 10.03 -6.55
CA ARG A 115 15.89 10.06 -5.37
C ARG A 115 14.46 10.48 -5.67
N VAL A 116 14.32 11.42 -6.61
CA VAL A 116 13.05 12.00 -7.02
C VAL A 116 12.86 11.75 -8.52
N GLU A 117 11.66 11.30 -8.90
CA GLU A 117 11.18 11.25 -10.27
C GLU A 117 9.95 12.14 -10.39
N ILE A 118 9.92 12.95 -11.44
CA ILE A 118 8.78 13.80 -11.81
C ILE A 118 8.51 13.54 -13.29
N THR A 119 7.28 13.17 -13.62
CA THR A 119 6.88 12.90 -15.00
C THR A 119 5.36 13.05 -15.14
N PRO A 120 4.82 13.30 -16.35
CA PRO A 120 3.38 13.22 -16.55
C PRO A 120 2.82 11.85 -16.12
N VAL A 121 1.64 11.83 -15.50
CA VAL A 121 0.96 10.58 -15.08
C VAL A 121 0.81 9.62 -16.25
N ALA A 122 0.48 10.13 -17.44
CA ALA A 122 0.38 9.32 -18.67
C ALA A 122 1.68 8.59 -19.05
N ASN A 123 2.84 9.09 -18.60
CA ASN A 123 4.16 8.57 -18.94
C ASN A 123 4.83 7.82 -17.78
N SER A 124 4.30 7.86 -16.56
CA SER A 124 4.92 7.20 -15.40
C SER A 124 4.76 5.67 -15.43
N GLY A 125 3.70 5.20 -16.11
CA GLY A 125 3.22 3.82 -15.99
C GLY A 125 2.63 3.52 -14.61
N PHE A 126 2.30 4.54 -13.82
CA PHE A 126 1.60 4.38 -12.55
C PHE A 126 0.09 4.26 -12.78
N SER A 127 -0.55 3.31 -12.11
CA SER A 127 -2.00 3.15 -12.13
C SER A 127 -2.53 2.68 -10.78
N ALA A 128 -3.82 2.92 -10.53
CA ALA A 128 -4.51 2.23 -9.45
C ALA A 128 -4.48 0.71 -9.69
N ILE A 129 -4.52 -0.06 -8.60
CA ILE A 129 -4.74 -1.50 -8.67
C ILE A 129 -6.25 -1.72 -8.75
N THR A 130 -6.68 -2.50 -9.75
CA THR A 130 -8.09 -2.62 -10.12
C THR A 130 -8.67 -4.01 -9.87
N SER A 131 -7.83 -5.00 -9.57
CA SER A 131 -8.25 -6.35 -9.18
C SER A 131 -7.27 -6.99 -8.19
N PHE A 132 -7.75 -8.00 -7.46
CA PHE A 132 -6.86 -8.82 -6.63
C PHE A 132 -5.91 -9.68 -7.48
N GLU A 133 -6.27 -10.06 -8.70
CA GLU A 133 -5.39 -10.78 -9.62
C GLU A 133 -4.20 -9.93 -10.06
N GLN A 134 -4.44 -8.65 -10.34
CA GLN A 134 -3.35 -7.69 -10.59
C GLN A 134 -2.45 -7.59 -9.36
N PHE A 135 -3.03 -7.43 -8.17
CA PHE A 135 -2.28 -7.45 -6.91
C PHE A 135 -1.43 -8.72 -6.77
N CYS A 136 -2.01 -9.90 -6.97
CA CYS A 136 -1.33 -11.19 -6.86
C CYS A 136 -0.16 -11.31 -7.86
N THR A 137 -0.35 -10.82 -9.09
CA THR A 137 0.68 -10.83 -10.13
C THR A 137 1.89 -10.01 -9.71
N ILE A 138 1.65 -8.79 -9.22
CA ILE A 138 2.71 -7.89 -8.74
C ILE A 138 3.36 -8.48 -7.49
N ALA A 139 2.57 -8.84 -6.48
CA ALA A 139 3.06 -9.35 -5.20
C ALA A 139 3.93 -10.60 -5.38
N LYS A 140 3.52 -11.55 -6.22
CA LYS A 140 4.27 -12.79 -6.47
C LYS A 140 5.69 -12.50 -6.94
N ARG A 141 5.86 -11.57 -7.88
CA ARG A 141 7.16 -11.21 -8.45
C ARG A 141 7.95 -10.29 -7.52
N TYR A 142 7.32 -9.23 -7.04
CA TYR A 142 7.99 -8.19 -6.27
C TYR A 142 8.41 -8.65 -4.87
N TRP A 143 7.54 -9.41 -4.20
CA TRP A 143 7.81 -9.90 -2.84
C TRP A 143 8.37 -11.32 -2.82
N GLN A 144 8.42 -12.03 -3.96
CA GLN A 144 8.86 -13.42 -4.06
C GLN A 144 8.09 -14.33 -3.09
N VAL A 145 6.76 -14.34 -3.26
CA VAL A 145 5.82 -15.05 -2.37
C VAL A 145 4.97 -16.06 -3.12
N THR A 146 4.53 -17.08 -2.40
CA THR A 146 3.37 -17.88 -2.80
C THR A 146 2.11 -17.33 -2.14
N LEU A 147 1.04 -17.18 -2.91
CA LEU A 147 -0.23 -16.62 -2.43
C LEU A 147 -1.28 -17.72 -2.31
N TYR A 148 -2.06 -17.65 -1.24
CA TYR A 148 -3.11 -18.59 -0.89
C TYR A 148 -4.38 -17.84 -0.55
N ARG A 149 -5.53 -18.50 -0.70
CA ARG A 149 -6.79 -17.95 -0.22
C ARG A 149 -6.79 -17.90 1.32
N ASN A 150 -7.48 -16.92 1.90
CA ASN A 150 -7.60 -16.81 3.34
C ASN A 150 -8.58 -17.86 3.91
N ASP A 151 -8.05 -19.06 4.14
CA ASP A 151 -8.71 -20.13 4.90
C ASP A 151 -8.47 -20.02 6.42
N VAL A 152 -7.54 -19.15 6.82
CA VAL A 152 -7.11 -19.00 8.21
C VAL A 152 -8.25 -18.44 9.06
N PHE A 153 -8.78 -17.29 8.65
CA PHE A 153 -9.88 -16.58 9.31
C PHE A 153 -10.98 -16.28 8.30
N PRO A 154 -11.92 -17.23 8.06
CA PRO A 154 -12.96 -17.10 7.04
C PRO A 154 -13.80 -15.83 7.13
N ALA A 155 -14.07 -15.33 8.35
CA ALA A 155 -14.81 -14.09 8.55
C ALA A 155 -14.04 -12.82 8.15
N LEU A 156 -12.71 -12.88 8.03
CA LEU A 156 -11.89 -11.79 7.52
C LEU A 156 -11.74 -11.84 5.99
N ALA A 157 -11.92 -13.01 5.38
CA ALA A 157 -11.66 -13.24 3.96
C ALA A 157 -12.39 -12.30 2.98
N PRO A 158 -13.63 -11.81 3.23
CA PRO A 158 -14.26 -10.82 2.35
C PRO A 158 -13.44 -9.53 2.22
N TYR A 159 -12.73 -9.12 3.26
CA TYR A 159 -11.92 -7.89 3.30
C TYR A 159 -10.42 -8.16 3.06
N PHE A 160 -9.93 -9.32 3.52
CA PHE A 160 -8.53 -9.74 3.44
C PHE A 160 -8.45 -11.14 2.82
N PRO A 161 -8.64 -11.28 1.49
CA PRO A 161 -8.80 -12.58 0.87
C PRO A 161 -7.51 -13.38 0.69
N ILE A 162 -6.34 -12.77 0.92
CA ILE A 162 -5.03 -13.30 0.51
C ILE A 162 -4.13 -13.53 1.71
N VAL A 163 -3.53 -14.71 1.77
CA VAL A 163 -2.41 -15.05 2.65
C VAL A 163 -1.15 -15.24 1.82
N CYS A 164 -0.06 -14.58 2.19
CA CYS A 164 1.24 -14.67 1.54
C CYS A 164 2.19 -15.51 2.39
N ILE A 165 2.97 -16.38 1.75
CA ILE A 165 4.12 -17.07 2.36
C ILE A 165 5.36 -16.75 1.54
N GLY A 166 6.35 -16.12 2.17
CA GLY A 166 7.66 -15.83 1.56
C GLY A 166 8.64 -16.99 1.68
N GLU A 167 9.72 -16.93 0.90
CA GLU A 167 10.79 -17.95 0.88
C GLU A 167 11.47 -18.17 2.24
N ASN A 168 11.43 -17.16 3.12
CA ASN A 168 11.95 -17.22 4.48
C ASN A 168 10.95 -17.79 5.52
N ASN A 169 9.89 -18.46 5.06
CA ASN A 169 8.77 -18.97 5.87
C ASN A 169 8.01 -17.88 6.66
N SER A 170 8.19 -16.60 6.32
CA SER A 170 7.32 -15.55 6.84
C SER A 170 5.94 -15.65 6.20
N CYS A 171 4.89 -15.59 7.01
CA CYS A 171 3.50 -15.68 6.59
C CYS A 171 2.71 -14.46 7.08
N TRP A 172 1.97 -13.79 6.19
CA TRP A 172 1.19 -12.58 6.49
C TRP A 172 -0.03 -12.46 5.59
N PHE A 173 -0.94 -11.54 5.92
CA PHE A 173 -2.08 -11.22 5.07
C PHE A 173 -1.69 -10.20 4.00
N GLY A 174 -1.88 -10.58 2.73
CA GLY A 174 -1.69 -9.70 1.59
C GLY A 174 -2.84 -8.71 1.44
N ALA A 175 -2.64 -7.71 0.57
CA ALA A 175 -3.65 -6.72 0.19
C ALA A 175 -4.33 -6.00 1.38
N ALA A 176 -3.65 -5.91 2.53
CA ALA A 176 -4.16 -5.22 3.71
C ALA A 176 -3.93 -3.70 3.65
N THR A 177 -4.43 -3.05 2.59
CA THR A 177 -4.36 -1.60 2.38
C THR A 177 -5.76 -1.00 2.25
N ASN A 178 -5.90 0.31 2.47
CA ASN A 178 -7.20 0.99 2.33
C ASN A 178 -7.74 0.89 0.90
N GLU A 179 -6.86 0.96 -0.10
CA GLU A 179 -7.20 0.88 -1.51
C GLU A 179 -7.78 -0.50 -1.87
N MET A 180 -7.18 -1.58 -1.35
CA MET A 180 -7.67 -2.93 -1.59
C MET A 180 -8.96 -3.23 -0.79
N LEU A 181 -9.11 -2.65 0.41
CA LEU A 181 -10.37 -2.69 1.16
C LEU A 181 -11.50 -1.98 0.40
N GLU A 182 -11.22 -0.80 -0.15
CA GLU A 182 -12.19 -0.06 -0.95
C GLU A 182 -12.54 -0.82 -2.24
N LEU A 183 -11.58 -1.48 -2.88
CA LEU A 183 -11.84 -2.36 -4.03
C LEU A 183 -12.77 -3.52 -3.66
N ALA A 184 -12.53 -4.17 -2.53
CA ALA A 184 -13.38 -5.24 -2.02
C ALA A 184 -14.81 -4.72 -1.75
N MET A 185 -14.95 -3.59 -1.06
CA MET A 185 -16.24 -3.03 -0.67
C MET A 185 -17.03 -2.46 -1.86
N SER A 186 -16.38 -1.70 -2.75
CA SER A 186 -17.02 -1.08 -3.93
C SER A 186 -17.50 -2.11 -4.94
N SER A 187 -16.87 -3.29 -4.97
CA SER A 187 -17.33 -4.44 -5.78
C SER A 187 -18.34 -5.33 -5.08
N GLU A 188 -18.86 -4.94 -3.90
CA GLU A 188 -19.75 -5.77 -3.06
C GLU A 188 -19.15 -7.16 -2.77
N PHE A 189 -17.82 -7.20 -2.56
CA PHE A 189 -16.98 -8.37 -2.35
C PHE A 189 -16.89 -9.35 -3.53
N ASN A 190 -17.36 -8.98 -4.73
CA ASN A 190 -17.20 -9.82 -5.92
C ASN A 190 -15.73 -10.04 -6.30
N GLN A 191 -14.87 -9.02 -6.14
CA GLN A 191 -13.42 -9.16 -6.35
C GLN A 191 -12.80 -10.14 -5.35
N SER A 192 -13.18 -10.07 -4.08
CA SER A 192 -12.73 -11.03 -3.06
C SER A 192 -13.21 -12.45 -3.35
N LYS A 193 -14.48 -12.62 -3.73
CA LYS A 193 -15.06 -13.91 -4.13
C LYS A 193 -14.30 -14.53 -5.29
N HIS A 194 -13.97 -13.72 -6.30
CA HIS A 194 -13.26 -14.18 -7.47
C HIS A 194 -11.84 -14.65 -7.12
N ILE A 195 -11.06 -13.86 -6.38
CA ILE A 195 -9.69 -14.27 -6.07
C ILE A 195 -9.64 -15.49 -5.13
N LEU A 196 -10.58 -15.62 -4.19
CA LEU A 196 -10.67 -16.78 -3.29
C LEU A 196 -10.91 -18.09 -4.06
N SER A 197 -11.61 -18.05 -5.20
CA SER A 197 -11.85 -19.23 -6.04
C SER A 197 -10.67 -19.59 -6.96
N LEU A 198 -9.77 -18.64 -7.22
CA LEU A 198 -8.58 -18.84 -8.04
C LEU A 198 -7.36 -19.30 -7.24
N LEU A 199 -7.20 -18.81 -6.01
CA LEU A 199 -6.03 -19.10 -5.18
C LEU A 199 -6.11 -20.51 -4.56
N PRO A 200 -4.97 -21.20 -4.41
CA PRO A 200 -4.93 -22.49 -3.73
C PRO A 200 -5.28 -22.36 -2.24
N PRO A 201 -5.75 -23.45 -1.61
CA PRO A 201 -6.02 -23.48 -0.17
C PRO A 201 -4.75 -23.20 0.64
N CYS A 202 -4.91 -22.51 1.78
CA CYS A 202 -3.78 -22.20 2.65
C CYS A 202 -3.21 -23.50 3.29
N PRO A 203 -1.88 -23.67 3.38
CA PRO A 203 -1.29 -24.87 3.99
C PRO A 203 -1.73 -25.04 5.46
N GLU A 204 -2.02 -26.28 5.87
CA GLU A 204 -2.49 -26.57 7.23
C GLU A 204 -1.54 -26.07 8.33
N GLN A 205 -0.22 -26.17 8.11
CA GLN A 205 0.78 -25.63 9.03
C GLN A 205 0.57 -24.13 9.28
N ALA A 206 0.29 -23.35 8.23
CA ALA A 206 0.04 -21.93 8.35
C ALA A 206 -1.27 -21.65 9.08
N ILE A 207 -2.35 -22.38 8.75
CA ILE A 207 -3.64 -22.26 9.43
C ILE A 207 -3.48 -22.54 10.93
N ASN A 208 -2.84 -23.64 11.29
CA ASN A 208 -2.64 -24.06 12.68
C ASN A 208 -1.79 -23.05 13.45
N LYS A 209 -0.71 -22.54 12.84
CA LYS A 209 0.18 -21.57 13.49
C LYS A 209 -0.53 -20.25 13.79
N TRP A 210 -1.30 -19.72 12.84
CA TRP A 210 -2.12 -18.53 13.06
C TRP A 210 -3.18 -18.75 14.14
N ARG A 211 -3.88 -19.88 14.11
CA ARG A 211 -4.94 -20.20 15.07
C ARG A 211 -4.44 -20.49 16.49
N SER A 212 -3.18 -20.87 16.65
CA SER A 212 -2.58 -21.06 17.99
C SER A 212 -2.26 -19.77 18.74
N LEU A 213 -2.42 -18.60 18.10
CA LEU A 213 -2.16 -17.32 18.76
C LEU A 213 -3.27 -17.03 19.78
N THR A 214 -2.92 -16.69 21.02
CA THR A 214 -3.86 -16.40 22.11
C THR A 214 -4.91 -15.33 21.76
N ILE A 215 -4.56 -14.37 20.90
CA ILE A 215 -5.51 -13.36 20.43
C ILE A 215 -6.72 -13.97 19.71
N CYS A 216 -6.53 -15.10 19.02
CA CYS A 216 -7.59 -15.82 18.33
C CYS A 216 -8.61 -16.39 19.33
N ASP A 217 -8.18 -16.74 20.54
CA ASP A 217 -9.06 -17.25 21.60
C ASP A 217 -9.90 -16.15 22.25
N THR A 218 -9.54 -14.89 22.07
CA THR A 218 -10.25 -13.75 22.68
C THR A 218 -11.08 -12.94 21.68
N GLU A 219 -10.79 -13.05 20.38
CA GLU A 219 -11.44 -12.25 19.35
C GLU A 219 -12.55 -13.03 18.62
N SER A 220 -13.80 -12.65 18.89
CA SER A 220 -14.97 -13.35 18.34
C SER A 220 -14.99 -13.49 16.82
N LEU A 221 -14.44 -12.51 16.07
CA LEU A 221 -14.33 -12.57 14.61
C LEU A 221 -13.28 -13.60 14.16
N LEU A 222 -12.18 -13.77 14.91
CA LEU A 222 -11.11 -14.72 14.59
C LEU A 222 -11.51 -16.17 14.92
N GLN A 223 -12.47 -16.36 15.82
CA GLN A 223 -13.02 -17.67 16.17
C GLN A 223 -14.03 -18.22 15.16
N LYS A 224 -14.54 -17.37 14.25
CA LYS A 224 -15.56 -17.78 13.29
C LYS A 224 -15.01 -18.81 12.33
N THR A 225 -15.70 -19.95 12.26
CA THR A 225 -15.41 -21.05 11.32
C THR A 225 -16.41 -21.05 10.16
N GLY A 226 -16.13 -21.85 9.14
CA GLY A 226 -16.95 -21.95 7.92
C GLY A 226 -16.14 -21.65 6.67
N LEU A 227 -16.85 -21.49 5.56
CA LEU A 227 -16.24 -21.18 4.27
C LEU A 227 -16.22 -19.65 4.04
N PRO A 228 -15.13 -19.07 3.50
CA PRO A 228 -15.06 -17.65 3.13
C PRO A 228 -16.28 -17.14 2.33
N GLU A 229 -16.82 -17.97 1.43
CA GLU A 229 -17.96 -17.66 0.57
C GLU A 229 -19.25 -17.38 1.38
N GLN A 230 -19.42 -18.06 2.53
CA GLN A 230 -20.58 -17.82 3.40
C GLN A 230 -20.52 -16.42 4.01
N PHE A 231 -19.33 -15.94 4.36
CA PHE A 231 -19.14 -14.59 4.89
C PHE A 231 -19.28 -13.52 3.81
N ILE A 232 -18.89 -13.82 2.56
CA ILE A 232 -19.16 -12.93 1.43
C ILE A 232 -20.67 -12.71 1.28
N GLU A 233 -21.46 -13.79 1.23
CA GLU A 233 -22.91 -13.67 1.10
C GLU A 233 -23.57 -12.98 2.30
N GLN A 234 -23.03 -13.17 3.51
CA GLN A 234 -23.49 -12.49 4.71
C GLN A 234 -23.20 -10.97 4.66
N TYR A 235 -22.06 -10.57 4.09
CA TYR A 235 -21.57 -9.19 4.18
C TYR A 235 -21.93 -8.34 2.96
N LYS A 236 -22.30 -8.93 1.81
CA LYS A 236 -22.60 -8.20 0.57
C LYS A 236 -23.57 -7.03 0.75
N ASN A 237 -24.65 -7.23 1.51
CA ASN A 237 -25.67 -6.20 1.77
C ASN A 237 -25.21 -5.11 2.76
N LYS A 238 -24.02 -5.29 3.34
CA LYS A 238 -23.38 -4.40 4.30
C LYS A 238 -22.01 -3.92 3.80
N ALA A 239 -21.71 -4.08 2.50
CA ALA A 239 -20.43 -3.67 1.93
C ALA A 239 -20.12 -2.17 2.16
N LYS A 240 -21.15 -1.34 2.30
CA LYS A 240 -21.04 0.10 2.62
C LYS A 240 -21.17 0.44 4.11
N ASP A 241 -21.33 -0.56 4.98
CA ASP A 241 -21.42 -0.36 6.43
C ASP A 241 -20.01 -0.15 7.02
N LEU A 242 -19.69 1.11 7.28
CA LEU A 242 -18.40 1.50 7.86
C LEU A 242 -18.19 0.94 9.27
N LYS A 243 -19.24 0.75 10.07
CA LYS A 243 -19.10 0.17 11.42
C LYS A 243 -18.67 -1.28 11.34
N GLN A 244 -19.24 -2.03 10.40
CA GLN A 244 -18.82 -3.41 10.15
C GLN A 244 -17.37 -3.45 9.66
N ARG A 245 -17.03 -2.63 8.66
CA ARG A 245 -15.66 -2.53 8.15
C ARG A 245 -14.68 -2.23 9.28
N ASP A 246 -14.96 -1.23 10.12
CA ASP A 246 -14.08 -0.83 11.21
C ASP A 246 -13.93 -1.94 12.26
N SER A 247 -15.00 -2.70 12.56
CA SER A 247 -14.90 -3.87 13.42
C SER A 247 -13.98 -4.95 12.84
N ILE A 248 -14.10 -5.25 11.54
CA ILE A 248 -13.26 -6.24 10.85
C ILE A 248 -11.80 -5.79 10.83
N VAL A 249 -11.55 -4.53 10.47
CA VAL A 249 -10.22 -3.93 10.41
C VAL A 249 -9.59 -3.88 11.81
N SER A 250 -10.36 -3.56 12.84
CA SER A 250 -9.89 -3.56 14.24
C SER A 250 -9.46 -4.95 14.69
N SER A 251 -10.26 -5.99 14.42
CA SER A 251 -9.85 -7.37 14.72
C SER A 251 -8.63 -7.82 13.93
N PHE A 252 -8.51 -7.40 12.66
CA PHE A 252 -7.30 -7.67 11.86
C PHE A 252 -6.04 -7.05 12.48
N PHE A 253 -6.11 -5.80 12.94
CA PHE A 253 -4.95 -5.12 13.54
C PHE A 253 -4.51 -5.67 14.90
N LYS A 254 -5.29 -6.57 15.51
CA LYS A 254 -4.87 -7.30 16.73
C LYS A 254 -3.96 -8.49 16.42
N LEU A 255 -3.93 -8.96 15.17
CA LEU A 255 -2.99 -9.98 14.72
C LEU A 255 -1.58 -9.39 14.62
N PRO A 256 -0.52 -10.20 14.84
CA PRO A 256 0.82 -9.78 14.47
C PRO A 256 0.90 -9.50 12.96
N ALA A 257 1.78 -8.57 12.56
CA ALA A 257 1.94 -8.20 11.15
C ALA A 257 2.37 -9.38 10.25
N ALA A 258 3.14 -10.31 10.81
CA ALA A 258 3.52 -11.57 10.20
C ALA A 258 3.84 -12.61 11.28
N ILE A 259 3.82 -13.89 10.92
CA ILE A 259 4.33 -15.01 11.70
C ILE A 259 5.44 -15.73 10.95
N THR A 260 6.17 -16.60 11.64
CA THR A 260 7.11 -17.55 11.04
C THR A 260 6.52 -18.96 11.14
N LEU A 261 6.54 -19.70 10.02
CA LEU A 261 6.05 -21.08 9.93
C LEU A 261 7.06 -22.11 10.42
#